data_AF-A0A9E2ZHB8-F1
#
_entry.id   AF-A0A9E2ZHB8-F1
#
_cell.length_a   1.000
_cell.length_b   1.000
_cell.length_c   1.000
_cell.angle_alpha   90.00
_cell.angle_beta   90.00
_cell.angle_gamma   90.00
#
_symmetry.space_group_name_H-M   'P 1'
#
loop_
_entity.id
_entity.type
_entity.pdbx_description
1 polymer ?
#
loop_
_entity_poly.entity_id
_entity_poly.type
_entity_poly.pdbx_seq_one_letter_code
_entity_poly.pdbx_strand_id
1 'polypeptide(L)'
;MGQALDGSLFCFNLAKAAAPDGHDVLHDIVGGVPNYRITSVSPSAGTPVSRTDAVTVQVDPVDQSEPPAFRPCDWVTTDEATNFLGGQAVTTKSVGDQAGSVDQMCDYSAADRMVISELQLPGSMPTDASTALAMAQASAGSDVAGLPGHAHCTPSATGGADSPAMLVVLLSNNRLYRATNDNCDVLKQFAQAAIPRIGA
;
A
#
# COMPACT_ATOMS: atom_id res chain seq x y z
N MET A 1 -3.59 17.10 -13.80
CA MET A 1 -2.28 16.42 -13.76
C MET A 1 -2.52 15.18 -12.92
N GLY A 2 -2.85 14.02 -13.49
CA GLY A 2 -2.02 13.14 -14.31
C GLY A 2 -2.08 11.77 -13.63
N GLN A 3 -3.24 11.10 -13.68
CA GLN A 3 -3.57 9.89 -12.90
C GLN A 3 -3.31 8.56 -13.63
N ALA A 4 -2.45 8.53 -14.64
CA ALA A 4 -2.00 7.27 -15.26
C ALA A 4 -0.94 6.52 -14.40
N LEU A 5 -0.66 7.00 -13.18
CA LEU A 5 0.51 6.63 -12.38
C LEU A 5 0.20 6.10 -10.97
N ASP A 6 -1.06 5.89 -10.59
CA ASP A 6 -1.37 5.27 -9.29
C ASP A 6 -1.30 3.74 -9.41
N GLY A 7 -0.17 3.16 -8.99
CA GLY A 7 0.06 1.72 -8.89
C GLY A 7 1.52 1.31 -9.10
N SER A 8 1.79 0.00 -9.06
CA SER A 8 3.13 -0.61 -9.23
C SER A 8 3.94 -0.13 -10.46
N LEU A 9 3.30 0.48 -11.47
CA LEU A 9 3.94 1.02 -12.67
C LEU A 9 4.77 2.29 -12.42
N PHE A 10 4.48 3.08 -11.37
CA PHE A 10 5.23 4.33 -11.07
C PHE A 10 6.70 4.08 -10.74
N CYS A 11 7.03 2.88 -10.24
CA CYS A 11 8.38 2.56 -9.77
C CYS A 11 9.37 2.20 -10.89
N PHE A 12 8.93 2.12 -12.15
CA PHE A 12 9.74 1.58 -13.24
C PHE A 12 9.95 2.60 -14.38
N ASN A 13 11.21 2.75 -14.82
CA ASN A 13 11.53 3.35 -16.11
C ASN A 13 11.25 2.32 -17.22
N LEU A 14 9.97 2.12 -17.55
CA LEU A 14 9.51 1.16 -18.55
C LEU A 14 9.68 1.71 -19.97
N ALA A 15 9.95 0.82 -20.92
CA ALA A 15 9.93 1.16 -22.34
C ALA A 15 8.51 1.16 -22.92
N LYS A 16 7.57 0.40 -22.31
CA LYS A 16 6.16 0.31 -22.75
C LYS A 16 5.25 -0.34 -21.70
N ALA A 17 4.04 0.19 -21.49
CA ALA A 17 2.93 -0.52 -20.85
C ALA A 17 1.78 -0.70 -21.85
N ALA A 18 1.62 -1.92 -22.38
CA ALA A 18 0.69 -2.20 -23.47
C ALA A 18 -0.68 -2.62 -22.93
N ALA A 19 -1.73 -1.87 -23.29
CA ALA A 19 -3.12 -2.28 -23.11
C ALA A 19 -3.53 -3.37 -24.13
N PRO A 20 -4.70 -4.04 -23.97
CA PRO A 20 -5.10 -5.15 -24.86
C PRO A 20 -5.31 -4.75 -26.32
N ASP A 21 -5.62 -3.49 -26.58
CA ASP A 21 -5.72 -2.87 -27.90
C ASP A 21 -4.36 -2.37 -28.45
N GLY A 22 -3.27 -2.58 -27.69
CA GLY A 22 -1.88 -2.43 -28.13
C GLY A 22 -1.27 -1.05 -27.93
N HIS A 23 -2.05 -0.05 -27.47
CA HIS A 23 -1.53 1.28 -27.17
C HIS A 23 -0.70 1.28 -25.88
N ASP A 24 0.19 2.28 -25.77
CA ASP A 24 1.04 2.45 -24.60
C ASP A 24 0.39 3.41 -23.60
N VAL A 25 -0.13 2.88 -22.49
CA VAL A 25 -0.90 3.66 -21.51
C VAL A 25 -0.04 4.69 -20.77
N LEU A 26 1.29 4.54 -20.76
CA LEU A 26 2.19 5.51 -20.11
C LEU A 26 2.38 6.78 -20.94
N HIS A 27 2.18 6.69 -22.26
CA HIS A 27 2.39 7.79 -23.19
C HIS A 27 1.08 8.38 -23.74
N ASP A 28 -0.07 7.88 -23.29
CA ASP A 28 -1.41 8.36 -23.66
C ASP A 28 -2.07 9.12 -22.49
N ILE A 29 -1.73 10.41 -22.35
CA ILE A 29 -2.15 11.28 -21.23
C ILE A 29 -3.58 11.86 -21.46
N VAL A 30 -4.41 11.28 -22.33
CA VAL A 30 -5.77 11.81 -22.53
C VAL A 30 -6.63 11.51 -21.31
N GLY A 31 -7.02 12.58 -20.60
CA GLY A 31 -7.62 12.55 -19.27
C GLY A 31 -8.90 11.72 -19.19
N GLY A 32 -8.81 10.58 -18.49
CA GLY A 32 -9.92 9.64 -18.28
C GLY A 32 -9.51 8.17 -18.25
N VAL A 33 -8.21 7.87 -18.34
CA VAL A 33 -7.70 6.48 -18.38
C VAL A 33 -8.10 5.71 -17.10
N PRO A 34 -8.68 4.50 -17.22
CA PRO A 34 -9.00 3.65 -16.09
C PRO A 34 -7.73 3.25 -15.32
N ASN A 35 -7.88 2.87 -14.05
CA ASN A 35 -6.79 2.20 -13.34
C ASN A 35 -6.42 0.93 -14.12
N TYR A 36 -5.13 0.63 -14.26
CA TYR A 36 -4.65 -0.52 -14.99
C TYR A 36 -4.01 -1.54 -14.05
N ARG A 37 -4.21 -2.83 -14.34
CA ARG A 37 -3.57 -3.94 -13.64
C ARG A 37 -2.55 -4.61 -14.55
N ILE A 38 -1.35 -4.87 -14.03
CA ILE A 38 -0.35 -5.69 -14.71
C ILE A 38 -0.84 -7.14 -14.81
N THR A 39 -0.95 -7.65 -16.03
CA THR A 39 -1.32 -9.05 -16.30
C THR A 39 -0.12 -9.91 -16.64
N SER A 40 0.92 -9.34 -17.24
CA SER A 40 2.20 -10.04 -17.46
C SER A 40 3.35 -9.06 -17.69
N VAL A 41 4.58 -9.56 -17.53
CA VAL A 41 5.81 -8.81 -17.75
C VAL A 41 6.73 -9.62 -18.67
N SER A 42 7.34 -8.95 -19.65
CA SER A 42 8.31 -9.54 -20.56
C SER A 42 9.56 -8.65 -20.66
N PRO A 43 10.78 -9.17 -20.43
CA PRO A 43 11.08 -10.53 -19.96
C PRO A 43 10.53 -10.81 -18.55
N SER A 44 10.37 -12.09 -18.19
CA SER A 44 9.83 -12.48 -16.87
C SER A 44 10.67 -11.93 -15.71
N ALA A 45 10.03 -11.66 -14.57
CA ALA A 45 10.73 -11.21 -13.37
C ALA A 45 11.86 -12.18 -12.99
N GLY A 46 13.03 -11.63 -12.64
CA GLY A 46 14.25 -12.41 -12.34
C GLY A 46 15.11 -12.76 -13.55
N THR A 47 14.66 -12.48 -14.78
CA THR A 47 15.50 -12.60 -15.99
C THR A 47 16.53 -11.46 -16.01
N PRO A 48 17.85 -11.74 -16.13
CA PRO A 48 18.84 -10.70 -16.33
C PRO A 48 18.58 -9.96 -17.65
N VAL A 49 18.56 -8.63 -17.59
CA VAL A 49 18.38 -7.75 -18.75
C VAL A 49 19.53 -6.74 -18.82
N SER A 50 19.95 -6.39 -20.04
CA SER A 50 20.87 -5.28 -20.26
C SER A 50 20.18 -3.94 -19.97
N ARG A 51 20.96 -2.89 -19.74
CA ARG A 51 20.44 -1.52 -19.54
C ARG A 51 19.63 -0.99 -20.74
N THR A 52 19.84 -1.55 -21.92
CA THR A 52 19.18 -1.16 -23.16
C THR A 52 17.99 -2.04 -23.54
N ASP A 53 17.77 -3.13 -22.79
CA ASP A 53 16.71 -4.07 -23.12
C ASP A 53 15.36 -3.50 -22.69
N ALA A 54 14.38 -3.58 -23.59
CA ALA A 54 13.04 -3.11 -23.32
C ALA A 54 12.31 -4.10 -22.40
N VAL A 55 11.75 -3.58 -21.30
CA VAL A 55 10.76 -4.30 -20.49
C VAL A 55 9.37 -3.82 -20.93
N THR A 56 8.54 -4.78 -21.35
CA THR A 56 7.14 -4.54 -21.68
C THR A 56 6.27 -5.13 -20.60
N VAL A 57 5.32 -4.32 -20.13
CA VAL A 57 4.29 -4.77 -19.20
C VAL A 57 2.97 -4.82 -19.94
N GLN A 58 2.29 -5.96 -19.91
CA GLN A 58 0.91 -6.05 -20.38
C GLN A 58 -0.01 -5.64 -19.26
N VAL A 59 -1.00 -4.84 -19.58
CA VAL A 59 -1.96 -4.32 -18.63
C VAL A 59 -3.38 -4.48 -19.12
N ASP A 60 -4.31 -4.69 -18.18
CA ASP A 60 -5.74 -4.68 -18.44
C ASP A 60 -6.40 -3.54 -17.64
N PRO A 61 -7.41 -2.85 -18.18
CA PRO A 61 -8.23 -1.94 -17.40
C PRO A 61 -8.87 -2.67 -16.21
N VAL A 62 -8.87 -2.01 -15.06
CA VAL A 62 -9.62 -2.47 -13.89
C VAL A 62 -11.09 -2.13 -14.12
N ASP A 63 -11.95 -3.16 -14.11
CA ASP A 63 -13.40 -2.96 -14.08
C ASP A 63 -13.83 -2.52 -12.68
N GLN A 64 -14.17 -1.24 -12.55
CA GLN A 64 -14.61 -0.65 -11.27
C GLN A 64 -16.03 -1.08 -10.86
N SER A 65 -16.76 -1.79 -11.72
CA SER A 65 -18.08 -2.34 -11.40
C SER A 65 -18.01 -3.73 -10.76
N GLU A 66 -16.84 -4.37 -10.77
CA GLU A 66 -16.65 -5.65 -10.09
C GLU A 66 -16.75 -5.50 -8.57
N PRO A 67 -17.34 -6.49 -7.86
CA PRO A 67 -17.37 -6.47 -6.41
C PRO A 67 -15.96 -6.44 -5.79
N PRO A 68 -15.77 -5.80 -4.62
CA PRO A 68 -14.49 -5.79 -3.93
C PRO A 68 -13.98 -7.22 -3.65
N ALA A 69 -12.73 -7.47 -3.99
CA ALA A 69 -12.05 -8.74 -3.75
C ALA A 69 -11.43 -8.82 -2.34
N PHE A 70 -10.87 -7.71 -1.84
CA PHE A 70 -10.05 -7.71 -0.62
C PHE A 70 -10.64 -6.92 0.57
N ARG A 71 -11.55 -5.97 0.31
CA ARG A 71 -12.26 -5.16 1.33
C ARG A 71 -11.35 -4.60 2.45
N PRO A 72 -10.35 -3.77 2.13
CA PRO A 72 -9.35 -3.30 3.10
C PRO A 72 -9.94 -2.49 4.27
N CYS A 73 -11.07 -1.83 4.07
CA CYS A 73 -11.77 -1.09 5.13
C CYS A 73 -12.57 -1.97 6.10
N ASP A 74 -12.62 -3.29 5.88
CA ASP A 74 -13.17 -4.22 6.87
C ASP A 74 -12.12 -4.66 7.91
N TRP A 75 -10.84 -4.37 7.68
CA TRP A 75 -9.77 -4.75 8.62
C TRP A 75 -9.89 -4.03 9.95
N VAL A 76 -10.41 -2.81 9.97
CA VAL A 76 -10.80 -2.10 11.18
C VAL A 76 -12.20 -1.55 10.96
N THR A 77 -13.14 -1.87 11.85
CA THR A 77 -14.50 -1.36 11.71
C THR A 77 -14.55 0.14 12.01
N THR A 78 -15.56 0.84 11.50
CA THR A 78 -15.76 2.27 11.81
C THR A 78 -15.90 2.51 13.30
N ASP A 79 -16.55 1.61 14.04
CA ASP A 79 -16.73 1.74 15.48
C ASP A 79 -15.40 1.59 16.24
N GLU A 80 -14.57 0.63 15.84
CA GLU A 80 -13.21 0.48 16.38
C GLU A 80 -12.36 1.71 16.06
N ALA A 81 -12.35 2.15 14.81
CA ALA A 81 -11.62 3.34 14.39
C ALA A 81 -12.10 4.59 15.14
N THR A 82 -13.41 4.76 15.33
CA THR A 82 -13.99 5.83 16.15
C THR A 82 -13.45 5.77 17.58
N ASN A 83 -13.38 4.59 18.19
CA ASN A 83 -12.82 4.45 19.53
C ASN A 83 -11.33 4.81 19.59
N PHE A 84 -10.52 4.34 18.63
CA PHE A 84 -9.08 4.61 18.57
C PHE A 84 -8.77 6.10 18.29
N LEU A 85 -9.63 6.75 17.49
CA LEU A 85 -9.50 8.16 17.11
C LEU A 85 -10.18 9.12 18.09
N GLY A 86 -10.58 8.66 19.28
CA GLY A 86 -11.04 9.52 20.38
C GLY A 86 -12.55 9.80 20.39
N GLY A 87 -13.35 8.92 19.81
CA GLY A 87 -14.82 8.96 19.84
C GLY A 87 -15.47 9.81 18.75
N GLN A 88 -14.70 10.34 17.81
CA GLN A 88 -15.22 11.09 16.67
C GLN A 88 -15.74 10.15 15.57
N ALA A 89 -16.75 10.60 14.83
CA ALA A 89 -17.28 9.85 13.69
C ALA A 89 -16.19 9.68 12.62
N VAL A 90 -15.98 8.44 12.18
CA VAL A 90 -14.98 8.07 11.18
C VAL A 90 -15.63 7.82 9.83
N THR A 91 -15.03 8.37 8.78
CA THR A 91 -15.29 7.98 7.39
C THR A 91 -14.15 7.10 6.89
N THR A 92 -14.48 6.16 6.01
CA THR A 92 -13.50 5.25 5.41
C THR A 92 -13.43 5.37 3.90
N LYS A 93 -12.25 5.13 3.33
CA LYS A 93 -12.05 5.07 1.88
C LYS A 93 -11.09 3.93 1.54
N SER A 94 -11.53 2.98 0.73
CA SER A 94 -10.68 1.89 0.24
C SER A 94 -9.84 2.32 -0.95
N VAL A 95 -8.64 1.74 -1.05
CA VAL A 95 -7.80 1.76 -2.25
C VAL A 95 -7.31 0.33 -2.50
N GLY A 96 -7.31 -0.09 -3.76
CA GLY A 96 -6.78 -1.39 -4.13
C GLY A 96 -7.67 -2.56 -3.73
N ASP A 97 -8.98 -2.37 -3.65
CA ASP A 97 -9.93 -3.41 -3.28
C ASP A 97 -10.31 -4.34 -4.43
N GLN A 98 -9.85 -4.06 -5.66
CA GLN A 98 -10.01 -4.89 -6.84
C GLN A 98 -9.13 -6.15 -6.85
N ALA A 99 -9.57 -7.18 -7.58
CA ALA A 99 -8.83 -8.42 -7.73
C ALA A 99 -7.42 -8.22 -8.32
N GLY A 100 -6.43 -8.79 -7.63
CA GLY A 100 -5.02 -8.70 -7.98
C GLY A 100 -4.35 -7.35 -7.76
N SER A 101 -4.95 -6.45 -6.96
CA SER A 101 -4.22 -5.35 -6.35
C SER A 101 -3.08 -5.88 -5.47
N VAL A 102 -1.90 -5.26 -5.59
CA VAL A 102 -0.76 -5.49 -4.70
C VAL A 102 -0.63 -4.43 -3.60
N ASP A 103 -1.42 -3.36 -3.71
CA ASP A 103 -1.44 -2.21 -2.81
C ASP A 103 -2.85 -2.06 -2.24
N GLN A 104 -3.10 -2.69 -1.10
CA GLN A 104 -4.43 -2.68 -0.46
C GLN A 104 -4.38 -1.75 0.74
N MET A 105 -5.21 -0.71 0.75
CA MET A 105 -5.22 0.29 1.81
C MET A 105 -6.62 0.74 2.18
N CYS A 106 -6.77 1.21 3.42
CA CYS A 106 -7.93 1.96 3.84
C CYS A 106 -7.51 3.22 4.61
N ASP A 107 -8.10 4.35 4.22
CA ASP A 107 -8.01 5.61 4.95
C ASP A 107 -9.15 5.66 5.97
N TYR A 108 -8.81 5.94 7.23
CA TYR A 108 -9.75 6.19 8.32
C TYR A 108 -9.60 7.65 8.75
N SER A 109 -10.62 8.45 8.47
CA SER A 109 -10.57 9.90 8.71
C SER A 109 -11.58 10.31 9.78
N ALA A 110 -11.10 11.00 10.81
CA ALA A 110 -11.86 11.75 11.78
C ALA A 110 -11.50 13.24 11.66
N ALA A 111 -12.26 14.15 12.28
CA ALA A 111 -12.22 15.59 12.01
C ALA A 111 -10.80 16.19 11.90
N ASP A 112 -9.92 15.89 12.86
CA ASP A 112 -8.53 16.36 12.93
C ASP A 112 -7.50 15.23 12.93
N ARG A 113 -7.93 13.98 12.68
CA ARG A 113 -7.07 12.79 12.80
C ARG A 113 -7.29 11.84 11.63
N MET A 114 -6.22 11.20 11.21
CA MET A 114 -6.26 10.24 10.11
C MET A 114 -5.32 9.09 10.39
N VAL A 115 -5.76 7.87 10.09
CA VAL A 115 -4.88 6.71 9.99
C VAL A 115 -5.03 6.10 8.62
N ILE A 116 -3.91 5.82 7.97
CA ILE A 116 -3.89 5.00 6.76
C ILE A 116 -3.40 3.62 7.17
N SER A 117 -4.19 2.58 6.91
CA SER A 117 -3.79 1.19 7.12
C SER A 117 -3.57 0.51 5.77
N GLU A 118 -2.43 -0.14 5.61
CA GLU A 118 -1.97 -0.67 4.33
C GLU A 118 -1.38 -2.07 4.49
N LEU A 119 -1.71 -2.95 3.55
CA LEU A 119 -1.07 -4.26 3.39
C LEU A 119 -0.21 -4.23 2.13
N GLN A 120 1.10 -4.42 2.32
CA GLN A 120 2.06 -4.58 1.25
C GLN A 120 2.33 -6.06 1.00
N LEU A 121 2.18 -6.46 -0.26
CA LEU A 121 2.41 -7.81 -0.76
C LEU A 121 3.79 -7.89 -1.44
N PRO A 122 4.35 -9.10 -1.68
CA PRO A 122 5.66 -9.26 -2.33
C PRO A 122 5.86 -8.51 -3.67
N GLY A 123 4.77 -8.12 -4.35
CA GLY A 123 4.82 -7.36 -5.60
C GLY A 123 4.73 -5.83 -5.45
N SER A 124 4.43 -5.30 -4.27
CA SER A 124 4.36 -3.85 -4.02
C SER A 124 5.59 -3.26 -3.34
N MET A 125 6.51 -4.09 -2.89
CA MET A 125 7.74 -3.65 -2.23
C MET A 125 8.93 -3.68 -3.20
N PRO A 126 9.84 -2.70 -3.15
CA PRO A 126 11.05 -2.71 -3.96
C PRO A 126 12.06 -3.80 -3.50
N THR A 127 11.93 -4.27 -2.27
CA THR A 127 12.74 -5.30 -1.63
C THR A 127 11.83 -6.28 -0.89
N ASP A 128 12.38 -7.37 -0.34
CA ASP A 128 11.61 -8.27 0.52
C ASP A 128 11.19 -7.58 1.83
N ALA A 129 10.12 -8.09 2.46
CA ALA A 129 9.49 -7.53 3.66
C ALA A 129 10.48 -7.43 4.84
N SER A 130 11.39 -8.40 4.99
CA SER A 130 12.36 -8.40 6.08
C SER A 130 13.41 -7.29 5.89
N THR A 131 13.89 -7.12 4.66
CA THR A 131 14.79 -6.02 4.28
C THR A 131 14.09 -4.67 4.44
N ALA A 132 12.84 -4.55 4.01
CA ALA A 132 12.05 -3.32 4.17
C ALA A 132 11.82 -2.96 5.66
N LEU A 133 11.55 -3.93 6.53
CA LEU A 133 11.49 -3.70 7.98
C LEU A 133 12.86 -3.25 8.53
N ALA A 134 13.95 -3.90 8.14
CA ALA A 134 15.29 -3.53 8.59
C ALA A 134 15.65 -2.09 8.18
N MET A 135 15.21 -1.64 7.00
CA MET A 135 15.36 -0.25 6.56
C MET A 135 14.53 0.71 7.43
N ALA A 136 13.30 0.35 7.81
CA ALA A 136 12.50 1.15 8.73
C ALA A 136 13.18 1.28 10.11
N GLN A 137 13.75 0.17 10.62
CA GLN A 137 14.49 0.12 11.89
C GLN A 137 15.80 0.91 11.90
N ALA A 138 16.35 1.26 10.72
CA ALA A 138 17.51 2.14 10.63
C ALA A 138 17.16 3.61 10.92
N SER A 139 15.87 3.96 10.95
CA SER A 139 15.38 5.29 11.29
C SER A 139 15.18 5.44 12.81
N ALA A 140 14.98 6.68 13.29
CA ALA A 140 14.68 6.92 14.69
C ALA A 140 13.30 6.35 15.07
N GLY A 141 13.25 5.41 16.02
CA GLY A 141 12.01 4.76 16.42
C GLY A 141 12.25 3.73 17.52
N SER A 142 11.24 2.89 17.77
CA SER A 142 11.30 1.83 18.76
C SER A 142 10.57 0.57 18.31
N ASP A 143 11.04 -0.57 18.78
CA ASP A 143 10.35 -1.84 18.57
C ASP A 143 9.04 -1.87 19.37
N VAL A 144 7.99 -2.41 18.75
CA VAL A 144 6.64 -2.46 19.31
C VAL A 144 6.29 -3.89 19.69
N ALA A 145 6.12 -4.14 20.99
CA ALA A 145 5.70 -5.44 21.50
C ALA A 145 4.17 -5.64 21.41
N GLY A 146 3.72 -6.91 21.43
CA GLY A 146 2.30 -7.27 21.48
C GLY A 146 1.59 -7.31 20.12
N LEU A 147 2.37 -7.45 19.05
CA LEU A 147 1.92 -7.70 17.68
C LEU A 147 2.44 -9.07 17.23
N PRO A 148 1.79 -9.75 16.25
CA PRO A 148 2.08 -11.14 15.90
C PRO A 148 3.42 -11.35 15.16
N GLY A 149 4.16 -10.28 14.87
CA GLY A 149 5.48 -10.32 14.24
C GLY A 149 6.38 -9.20 14.75
N HIS A 150 7.58 -9.10 14.17
CA HIS A 150 8.49 -8.00 14.47
C HIS A 150 7.87 -6.69 13.99
N ALA A 151 7.80 -5.71 14.88
CA ALA A 151 7.17 -4.43 14.60
C ALA A 151 8.06 -3.29 15.08
N HIS A 152 8.09 -2.21 14.31
CA HIS A 152 8.85 -1.01 14.61
C HIS A 152 7.99 0.22 14.35
N CYS A 153 8.01 1.19 15.26
CA CYS A 153 7.33 2.46 15.08
C CYS A 153 8.31 3.64 15.11
N THR A 154 8.24 4.43 14.06
CA THR A 154 8.94 5.70 13.90
C THR A 154 7.94 6.80 14.27
N PRO A 155 8.16 7.59 15.34
CA PRO A 155 7.28 8.71 15.67
C PRO A 155 7.46 9.86 14.68
N SER A 156 6.48 10.77 14.62
CA SER A 156 6.59 11.97 13.78
C SER A 156 7.78 12.81 14.20
N ALA A 157 8.52 13.37 13.23
CA ALA A 157 9.62 14.27 13.54
C ALA A 157 9.12 15.54 14.26
N THR A 158 9.82 15.99 15.29
CA THR A 158 9.47 17.20 16.03
C THR A 158 9.64 18.43 15.12
N GLY A 159 8.53 19.06 14.70
CA GLY A 159 8.54 20.36 14.02
C GLY A 159 8.22 20.39 12.52
N GLY A 160 7.71 19.32 11.90
CA GLY A 160 7.27 19.35 10.50
C GLY A 160 6.17 18.35 10.18
N ALA A 161 5.18 18.78 9.38
CA ALA A 161 4.11 17.93 8.84
C ALA A 161 4.61 16.90 7.80
N ASP A 162 5.88 16.98 7.41
CA ASP A 162 6.45 16.26 6.26
C ASP A 162 6.94 14.83 6.62
N SER A 163 6.85 14.43 7.89
CA SER A 163 7.27 13.08 8.33
C SER A 163 6.29 12.56 9.38
N PRO A 164 5.12 12.04 8.96
CA PRO A 164 4.16 11.46 9.87
C PRO A 164 4.74 10.19 10.51
N ALA A 165 4.27 9.90 11.72
CA ALA A 165 4.55 8.66 12.39
C ALA A 165 4.14 7.46 11.52
N MET A 166 4.92 6.39 11.61
CA MET A 166 4.77 5.17 10.83
C MET A 166 5.05 3.95 11.71
N LEU A 167 4.12 3.00 11.72
CA LEU A 167 4.29 1.66 12.26
C LEU A 167 4.43 0.67 11.10
N VAL A 168 5.43 -0.19 11.16
CA VAL A 168 5.63 -1.31 10.22
C VAL A 168 5.65 -2.62 10.99
N VAL A 169 4.93 -3.63 10.49
CA VAL A 169 4.85 -4.97 11.08
C VAL A 169 5.15 -6.02 10.04
N LEU A 170 6.14 -6.87 10.32
CA LEU A 170 6.46 -8.02 9.49
C LEU A 170 5.42 -9.13 9.66
N LEU A 171 4.82 -9.53 8.55
CA LEU A 171 3.87 -10.63 8.46
C LEU A 171 4.49 -11.81 7.69
N SER A 172 3.85 -12.97 7.80
CA SER A 172 4.15 -14.18 7.06
C SER A 172 4.02 -13.99 5.54
N ASN A 173 4.63 -14.90 4.79
CA ASN A 173 4.59 -14.92 3.32
C ASN A 173 5.15 -13.65 2.65
N ASN A 174 6.17 -13.04 3.27
CA ASN A 174 6.84 -11.86 2.74
C ASN A 174 5.89 -10.66 2.56
N ARG A 175 5.06 -10.41 3.58
CA ARG A 175 4.10 -9.30 3.61
C ARG A 175 4.46 -8.30 4.72
N LEU A 176 4.10 -7.03 4.53
CA LEU A 176 4.17 -6.01 5.57
C LEU A 176 2.79 -5.41 5.82
N TYR A 177 2.45 -5.20 7.08
CA TYR A 177 1.38 -4.28 7.46
C TYR A 177 1.99 -2.93 7.84
N ARG A 178 1.42 -1.85 7.35
CA ARG A 178 1.82 -0.49 7.67
C ARG A 178 0.63 0.33 8.16
N ALA A 179 0.86 1.15 9.18
CA ALA A 179 -0.07 2.19 9.61
C ALA A 179 0.64 3.54 9.74
N THR A 180 0.02 4.64 9.32
CA THR A 180 0.64 5.98 9.36
C THR A 180 -0.33 7.08 9.82
N ASN A 181 0.18 8.30 9.99
CA ASN A 181 -0.54 9.57 10.19
C ASN A 181 -1.13 9.83 11.59
N ASP A 182 -0.84 8.97 12.57
CA ASP A 182 -1.19 9.19 13.98
C ASP A 182 -0.06 8.68 14.89
N ASN A 183 -0.15 8.90 16.20
CA ASN A 183 0.88 8.48 17.13
C ASN A 183 0.99 6.93 17.25
N CYS A 184 2.17 6.45 17.64
CA CYS A 184 2.48 5.02 17.68
C CYS A 184 1.51 4.15 18.50
N ASP A 185 0.91 4.68 19.56
CA ASP A 185 -0.05 3.92 20.37
C ASP A 185 -1.35 3.66 19.59
N VAL A 186 -1.81 4.66 18.84
CA VAL A 186 -3.00 4.55 17.99
C VAL A 186 -2.70 3.66 16.79
N LEU A 187 -1.55 3.84 16.13
CA LEU A 187 -1.13 2.96 15.03
C LEU A 187 -1.07 1.49 15.47
N LYS A 188 -0.61 1.23 16.70
CA LYS A 188 -0.58 -0.10 17.29
C LYS A 188 -1.99 -0.67 17.49
N GLN A 189 -2.95 0.13 17.98
CA GLN A 189 -4.34 -0.32 18.13
C GLN A 189 -4.96 -0.74 16.79
N PHE A 190 -4.71 0.05 15.73
CA PHE A 190 -5.11 -0.31 14.37
C PHE A 190 -4.49 -1.63 13.93
N ALA A 191 -3.18 -1.82 14.12
CA ALA A 191 -2.50 -3.07 13.78
C ALA A 191 -3.06 -4.28 14.55
N GLN A 192 -3.37 -4.10 15.84
CA GLN A 192 -3.96 -5.16 16.69
C GLN A 192 -5.35 -5.58 16.21
N ALA A 193 -6.15 -4.66 15.67
CA ALA A 193 -7.45 -4.95 15.10
C ALA A 193 -7.36 -5.54 13.68
N ALA A 194 -6.48 -4.99 12.84
CA ALA A 194 -6.36 -5.33 11.43
C ALA A 194 -5.72 -6.69 11.18
N ILE A 195 -4.56 -6.97 11.80
CA ILE A 195 -3.76 -8.15 11.44
C ILE A 195 -4.50 -9.48 11.66
N PRO A 196 -5.31 -9.68 12.72
CA PRO A 196 -6.11 -10.90 12.86
C PRO A 196 -7.09 -11.15 11.71
N ARG A 197 -7.58 -10.09 11.05
CA ARG A 197 -8.51 -10.17 9.90
C ARG A 197 -7.78 -10.35 8.57
N ILE A 198 -6.58 -9.78 8.46
CA ILE A 198 -5.69 -9.94 7.30
C ILE A 198 -5.01 -11.32 7.28
N GLY A 199 -4.78 -11.89 8.47
CA GLY A 199 -3.96 -13.08 8.68
C GLY A 199 -2.48 -12.71 8.82
N ALA A 200 -1.90 -13.08 9.96
CA ALA A 200 -0.51 -12.83 10.29
C ALA A 200 0.48 -13.54 9.35
#